data_AF-A0A939SP43-F1
#
_entry.id   AF-A0A939SP43-F1
#
_cell.length_a   1.000
_cell.length_b   1.000
_cell.length_c   1.000
_cell.angle_alpha   90.00
_cell.angle_beta   90.00
_cell.angle_gamma   90.00
#
_symmetry.space_group_name_H-M   'P 1'
#
loop_
_entity.id
_entity.type
_entity.pdbx_description
1 polymer ?
#
loop_
_entity_poly.entity_id
_entity_poly.type
_entity_poly.pdbx_seq_one_letter_code
_entity_poly.pdbx_strand_id
1 'polypeptide(L)'
;MDLTTLNDDDTDAKVIALCHQAKAQQAIPLQSVFTLVLFPLHVKHYVSKALRCAYCNGYNFPHGNDDIDIALAETKAAIAYGADEVDVVFPYRALIAGNEQIGFDLVKACKDACAAANVLLKVIIETGELKDAALIRKASEISIKAGADFIKTSTGKVPVNATLESAEIMMQVIRDMGVEKTVGFKPAGGVRTAEEAAEYLALAGRILVTIGQIAATSVLVLLAY
;
A
#
# COMPACT_ATOMS: atom_id res chain seq x y z
N MET A 1 10.34 -3.95 3.91
CA MET A 1 10.26 -2.47 3.83
C MET A 1 10.00 -2.10 2.37
N ASP A 2 9.14 -1.11 2.10
CA ASP A 2 8.84 -0.67 0.72
C ASP A 2 9.64 0.58 0.35
N LEU A 3 10.89 0.39 -0.09
CA LEU A 3 11.73 1.47 -0.58
C LEU A 3 11.08 2.09 -1.83
N THR A 4 10.83 3.39 -1.78
CA THR A 4 9.92 4.08 -2.70
C THR A 4 10.59 5.28 -3.33
N THR A 5 10.54 5.36 -4.67
CA THR A 5 10.77 6.60 -5.42
C THR A 5 9.64 6.77 -6.42
N LEU A 6 8.90 7.87 -6.29
CA LEU A 6 7.74 8.20 -7.13
C LEU A 6 7.74 9.70 -7.42
N ASN A 7 8.86 10.22 -7.88
CA ASN A 7 9.01 11.63 -8.22
C ASN A 7 8.89 11.84 -9.72
N ASP A 8 8.35 13.00 -10.13
CA ASP A 8 8.19 13.35 -11.55
C ASP A 8 9.54 13.43 -12.28
N ASP A 9 10.63 13.62 -11.53
CA ASP A 9 12.01 13.69 -12.02
C ASP A 9 12.79 12.38 -11.80
N ASP A 10 12.11 11.25 -11.57
CA ASP A 10 12.76 9.95 -11.47
C ASP A 10 13.40 9.53 -12.80
N THR A 11 14.57 8.91 -12.69
CA THR A 11 15.38 8.47 -13.84
C THR A 11 15.85 7.04 -13.60
N ASP A 12 16.24 6.34 -14.67
CA ASP A 12 16.86 5.01 -14.59
C ASP A 12 17.97 4.97 -13.54
N ALA A 13 18.83 5.99 -13.49
CA ALA A 13 19.93 6.07 -12.53
C ALA A 13 19.45 6.11 -11.07
N LYS A 14 18.40 6.88 -10.76
CA LYS A 14 17.79 6.93 -9.42
C LYS A 14 17.16 5.59 -9.04
N VAL A 15 16.47 4.94 -9.99
CA VAL A 15 15.88 3.62 -9.79
C VAL A 15 16.95 2.56 -9.52
N ILE A 16 18.03 2.54 -10.30
CA ILE A 16 19.16 1.63 -10.10
C ILE A 16 19.81 1.88 -8.72
N ALA A 17 20.00 3.13 -8.32
CA ALA A 17 20.53 3.47 -7.01
C ALA A 17 19.64 2.92 -5.87
N LEU A 18 18.32 3.05 -6.00
CA LEU A 18 17.35 2.48 -5.06
C LEU A 18 17.44 0.94 -5.01
N CYS A 19 17.60 0.27 -6.16
CA CYS A 19 17.84 -1.18 -6.23
C CYS A 19 19.12 -1.58 -5.47
N HIS A 20 20.20 -0.81 -5.60
CA HIS A 20 21.44 -1.07 -4.88
C HIS A 20 21.30 -0.86 -3.37
N GLN A 21 20.59 0.19 -2.95
CA GLN A 21 20.26 0.44 -1.55
C GLN A 21 19.45 -0.72 -0.95
N ALA A 22 18.44 -1.21 -1.67
CA ALA A 22 17.64 -2.36 -1.27
C ALA A 22 18.50 -3.62 -1.08
N LYS A 23 19.41 -3.91 -2.01
CA LYS A 23 20.33 -5.06 -1.92
C LYS A 23 21.30 -4.95 -0.74
N ALA A 24 21.84 -3.77 -0.48
CA ALA A 24 22.74 -3.54 0.64
C ALA A 24 22.03 -3.80 1.99
N GLN A 25 20.76 -3.44 2.09
CA GLN A 25 19.96 -3.65 3.30
C GLN A 25 19.49 -5.11 3.46
N GLN A 26 19.29 -5.85 2.36
CA GLN A 26 19.02 -7.30 2.40
C GLN A 26 20.17 -8.14 2.96
N ALA A 27 21.40 -7.65 2.89
CA ALA A 27 22.56 -8.33 3.45
C ALA A 27 22.56 -8.35 5.00
N ILE A 28 21.62 -7.65 5.63
CA ILE A 28 21.42 -7.64 7.09
C ILE A 28 20.46 -8.78 7.45
N PRO A 29 20.90 -9.82 8.20
CA PRO A 29 20.19 -11.09 8.36
C PRO A 29 18.84 -11.03 9.12
N LEU A 30 18.40 -9.84 9.55
CA LEU A 30 17.18 -9.61 10.33
C LEU A 30 16.10 -8.79 9.60
N GLN A 31 16.31 -8.38 8.34
CA GLN A 31 15.36 -7.49 7.65
C GLN A 31 14.76 -8.09 6.37
N SER A 32 13.53 -8.57 6.56
CA SER A 32 12.32 -8.42 5.73
C SER A 32 12.49 -8.11 4.24
N VAL A 33 11.78 -8.89 3.42
CA VAL A 33 11.39 -8.61 2.03
C VAL A 33 11.37 -7.11 1.71
N PHE A 34 12.19 -6.72 0.73
CA PHE A 34 12.24 -5.35 0.20
C PHE A 34 11.42 -5.33 -1.08
N THR A 35 10.66 -4.26 -1.24
CA THR A 35 9.69 -4.14 -2.32
C THR A 35 9.85 -2.75 -2.93
N LEU A 36 10.34 -2.70 -4.17
CA LEU A 36 10.65 -1.45 -4.88
C LEU A 36 9.42 -0.87 -5.56
N VAL A 37 9.05 0.34 -5.16
CA VAL A 37 7.93 1.13 -5.69
C VAL A 37 8.43 2.10 -6.77
N LEU A 38 7.99 1.91 -8.02
CA LEU A 38 8.55 2.54 -9.24
C LEU A 38 7.50 2.87 -10.32
N PHE A 39 7.77 3.88 -11.16
CA PHE A 39 7.03 4.20 -12.41
C PHE A 39 7.27 3.18 -13.56
N PRO A 40 6.37 3.08 -14.58
CA PRO A 40 6.21 1.86 -15.41
C PRO A 40 7.41 1.60 -16.33
N LEU A 41 8.06 2.69 -16.75
CA LEU A 41 9.09 2.66 -17.78
C LEU A 41 10.39 1.98 -17.31
N HIS A 42 10.57 1.78 -16.00
CA HIS A 42 11.86 1.41 -15.42
C HIS A 42 11.96 -0.06 -14.97
N VAL A 43 10.87 -0.84 -14.95
CA VAL A 43 10.85 -2.15 -14.27
C VAL A 43 11.60 -3.24 -15.04
N LYS A 44 11.34 -3.37 -16.35
CA LYS A 44 11.86 -4.50 -17.15
C LYS A 44 13.39 -4.51 -17.29
N HIS A 45 14.05 -3.37 -17.06
CA HIS A 45 15.49 -3.24 -17.26
C HIS A 45 16.32 -3.42 -15.98
N TYR A 46 15.76 -3.19 -14.78
CA TYR A 46 16.58 -3.00 -13.57
C TYR A 46 16.25 -3.92 -12.39
N VAL A 47 15.13 -4.63 -12.41
CA VAL A 47 14.76 -5.56 -11.33
C VAL A 47 15.29 -6.97 -11.67
N SER A 48 16.43 -7.32 -11.10
CA SER A 48 16.88 -8.73 -11.09
C SER A 48 15.91 -9.57 -10.25
N LYS A 49 15.62 -10.82 -10.66
CA LYS A 49 14.79 -11.81 -9.93
C LYS A 49 15.14 -12.04 -8.44
N ALA A 50 16.26 -11.50 -7.95
CA ALA A 50 16.71 -11.57 -6.57
C ALA A 50 16.02 -10.56 -5.61
N LEU A 51 15.28 -9.57 -6.13
CA LEU A 51 14.50 -8.62 -5.33
C LEU A 51 13.00 -8.83 -5.60
N ARG A 52 12.18 -8.85 -4.54
CA ARG A 52 10.72 -8.66 -4.71
C ARG A 52 10.47 -7.21 -5.13
N CYS A 53 9.55 -6.98 -6.05
CA CYS A 53 9.24 -5.65 -6.59
C CYS A 53 7.77 -5.32 -6.33
N ALA A 54 7.51 -4.38 -5.41
CA ALA A 54 6.15 -3.91 -5.15
C ALA A 54 5.95 -2.76 -6.08
N TYR A 55 5.33 -3.06 -7.19
CA TYR A 55 5.11 -2.07 -8.20
C TYR A 55 3.90 -1.20 -7.82
N CYS A 56 4.18 -0.16 -7.04
CA CYS A 56 3.32 1.02 -6.93
C CYS A 56 3.51 1.81 -8.22
N ASN A 57 2.74 1.53 -9.24
CA ASN A 57 2.46 2.58 -10.20
C ASN A 57 1.17 3.27 -9.86
N GLY A 58 1.15 4.59 -10.04
CA GLY A 58 0.31 5.26 -11.04
C GLY A 58 -1.10 4.77 -11.33
N TYR A 59 -1.77 4.03 -10.45
CA TYR A 59 -3.03 3.35 -10.77
C TYR A 59 -4.16 3.89 -9.97
N ASN A 60 -4.95 4.67 -10.68
CA ASN A 60 -5.74 5.72 -10.10
C ASN A 60 -4.88 6.68 -9.22
N PHE A 61 -3.55 6.72 -9.38
CA PHE A 61 -2.63 7.40 -8.47
C PHE A 61 -2.09 8.71 -9.08
N PRO A 62 -1.94 9.79 -8.28
CA PRO A 62 -2.37 9.90 -6.88
C PRO A 62 -3.87 10.25 -6.73
N HIS A 63 -4.58 10.40 -7.84
CA HIS A 63 -5.84 11.13 -7.91
C HIS A 63 -7.01 10.50 -7.14
N GLY A 64 -7.16 9.18 -7.18
CA GLY A 64 -8.33 8.48 -6.62
C GLY A 64 -9.62 8.82 -7.36
N ASN A 65 -9.60 8.82 -8.70
CA ASN A 65 -10.78 9.02 -9.55
C ASN A 65 -11.68 7.76 -9.55
N ASP A 66 -12.89 7.89 -10.08
CA ASP A 66 -13.93 6.86 -10.01
C ASP A 66 -14.17 6.09 -11.32
N ASP A 67 -13.23 6.20 -12.28
CA ASP A 67 -13.24 5.44 -13.53
C ASP A 67 -12.61 4.04 -13.33
N ILE A 68 -13.47 3.03 -13.23
CA ILE A 68 -13.05 1.63 -13.05
C ILE A 68 -12.23 1.13 -14.25
N ASP A 69 -12.62 1.49 -15.48
CA ASP A 69 -11.99 0.97 -16.69
C ASP A 69 -10.54 1.45 -16.79
N ILE A 70 -10.30 2.72 -16.46
CA ILE A 70 -8.96 3.28 -16.35
C ILE A 70 -8.17 2.53 -15.28
N ALA A 71 -8.66 2.47 -14.04
CA ALA A 71 -7.95 1.83 -12.93
C ALA A 71 -7.64 0.34 -13.19
N LEU A 72 -8.55 -0.37 -13.86
CA LEU A 72 -8.37 -1.78 -14.24
C LEU A 72 -7.36 -1.96 -15.37
N ALA A 73 -7.42 -1.13 -16.42
CA ALA A 73 -6.45 -1.18 -17.52
C ALA A 73 -5.03 -0.93 -17.01
N GLU A 74 -4.91 0.04 -16.11
CA GLU A 74 -3.73 0.39 -15.36
C GLU A 74 -3.19 -0.78 -14.51
N THR A 75 -4.05 -1.39 -13.71
CA THR A 75 -3.71 -2.60 -12.92
C THR A 75 -3.23 -3.76 -13.80
N LYS A 76 -3.87 -3.99 -14.95
CA LYS A 76 -3.44 -5.03 -15.90
C LYS A 76 -2.08 -4.74 -16.51
N ALA A 77 -1.79 -3.48 -16.82
CA ALA A 77 -0.46 -3.07 -17.29
C ALA A 77 0.60 -3.39 -16.23
N ALA A 78 0.29 -3.17 -14.95
CA ALA A 78 1.17 -3.49 -13.83
C ALA A 78 1.63 -4.93 -13.79
N ILE A 79 0.64 -5.81 -13.88
CA ILE A 79 0.82 -7.25 -13.90
C ILE A 79 1.69 -7.63 -15.11
N ALA A 80 1.41 -7.06 -16.28
CA ALA A 80 2.19 -7.30 -17.50
C ALA A 80 3.63 -6.77 -17.44
N TYR A 81 3.92 -5.78 -16.58
CA TYR A 81 5.26 -5.30 -16.30
C TYR A 81 6.02 -6.16 -15.28
N GLY A 82 5.36 -7.12 -14.61
CA GLY A 82 5.96 -8.04 -13.67
C GLY A 82 5.88 -7.60 -12.20
N ALA A 83 4.84 -6.84 -11.85
CA ALA A 83 4.52 -6.48 -10.47
C ALA A 83 4.31 -7.72 -9.58
N ASP A 84 4.96 -7.81 -8.41
CA ASP A 84 4.57 -8.78 -7.37
C ASP A 84 3.37 -8.26 -6.55
N GLU A 85 3.26 -6.94 -6.46
CA GLU A 85 2.24 -6.24 -5.68
C GLU A 85 1.83 -4.95 -6.41
N VAL A 86 0.56 -4.57 -6.30
CA VAL A 86 -0.02 -3.33 -6.85
C VAL A 86 -0.65 -2.53 -5.71
N ASP A 87 -0.35 -1.24 -5.62
CA ASP A 87 -1.03 -0.31 -4.73
C ASP A 87 -1.99 0.57 -5.55
N VAL A 88 -3.30 0.38 -5.42
CA VAL A 88 -4.34 1.18 -6.11
C VAL A 88 -4.89 2.26 -5.19
N VAL A 89 -5.21 3.45 -5.70
CA VAL A 89 -5.88 4.50 -4.90
C VAL A 89 -7.39 4.31 -4.97
N PHE A 90 -8.00 4.20 -3.80
CA PHE A 90 -9.46 4.13 -3.62
C PHE A 90 -10.11 5.43 -4.12
N PRO A 91 -11.33 5.40 -4.69
CA PRO A 91 -12.02 6.60 -5.14
C PRO A 91 -12.59 7.41 -3.95
N TYR A 92 -11.71 7.96 -3.11
CA TYR A 92 -12.05 8.56 -1.82
C TYR A 92 -12.96 9.79 -1.97
N ARG A 93 -12.86 10.54 -3.07
CA ARG A 93 -13.75 11.67 -3.34
C ARG A 93 -15.18 11.25 -3.64
N ALA A 94 -15.35 10.11 -4.32
CA ALA A 94 -16.67 9.55 -4.57
C ALA A 94 -17.32 9.05 -3.27
N LEU A 95 -16.52 8.46 -2.37
CA LEU A 95 -16.99 8.09 -1.03
C LEU A 95 -17.39 9.32 -0.20
N ILE A 96 -16.60 10.40 -0.21
CA ILE A 96 -16.97 11.68 0.43
C ILE A 96 -18.30 12.21 -0.13
N ALA A 97 -18.55 12.01 -1.43
CA ALA A 97 -19.81 12.36 -2.09
C ALA A 97 -20.95 11.35 -1.84
N GLY A 98 -20.74 10.31 -1.03
CA GLY A 98 -21.75 9.32 -0.64
C GLY A 98 -21.84 8.09 -1.56
N ASN A 99 -20.99 7.98 -2.58
CA ASN A 99 -20.96 6.81 -3.47
C ASN A 99 -20.02 5.74 -2.90
N GLU A 100 -20.58 4.87 -2.04
CA GLU A 100 -19.84 3.72 -1.48
C GLU A 100 -19.58 2.61 -2.52
N GLN A 101 -20.53 2.40 -3.44
CA GLN A 101 -20.53 1.27 -4.36
C GLN A 101 -19.37 1.33 -5.36
N ILE A 102 -19.06 2.52 -5.89
CA ILE A 102 -17.97 2.69 -6.84
C ILE A 102 -16.60 2.32 -6.25
N GLY A 103 -16.42 2.55 -4.95
CA GLY A 103 -15.23 2.12 -4.22
C GLY A 103 -15.12 0.61 -4.11
N PHE A 104 -16.24 -0.09 -3.88
CA PHE A 104 -16.27 -1.54 -3.85
C PHE A 104 -15.95 -2.11 -5.24
N ASP A 105 -16.64 -1.63 -6.27
CA ASP A 105 -16.53 -2.16 -7.64
C ASP A 105 -15.13 -1.98 -8.22
N LEU A 106 -14.52 -0.80 -8.02
CA LEU A 106 -13.15 -0.51 -8.46
C LEU A 106 -12.14 -1.45 -7.79
N VAL A 107 -12.17 -1.56 -6.46
CA VAL A 107 -11.24 -2.44 -5.72
C VAL A 107 -11.45 -3.90 -6.14
N LYS A 108 -12.70 -4.34 -6.30
CA LYS A 108 -13.03 -5.70 -6.68
C LYS A 108 -12.50 -6.04 -8.08
N ALA A 109 -12.70 -5.15 -9.05
CA ALA A 109 -12.21 -5.34 -10.41
C ALA A 109 -10.67 -5.45 -10.45
N CYS A 110 -9.97 -4.55 -9.76
CA CYS A 110 -8.51 -4.60 -9.64
C CYS A 110 -8.04 -5.87 -8.92
N LYS A 111 -8.74 -6.28 -7.85
CA LYS A 111 -8.39 -7.49 -7.10
C LYS A 111 -8.53 -8.75 -7.93
N ASP A 112 -9.59 -8.87 -8.71
CA ASP A 112 -9.81 -10.05 -9.55
C ASP A 112 -8.71 -10.20 -10.61
N ALA A 113 -8.25 -9.08 -11.19
CA ALA A 113 -7.10 -9.08 -12.10
C ALA A 113 -5.79 -9.49 -11.39
N CYS A 114 -5.51 -8.92 -10.23
CA CYS A 114 -4.33 -9.25 -9.44
C CYS A 114 -4.32 -10.72 -8.98
N ALA A 115 -5.43 -11.23 -8.46
CA ALA A 115 -5.58 -12.60 -7.98
C ALA A 115 -5.35 -13.63 -9.10
N ALA A 116 -5.87 -13.37 -10.31
CA ALA A 116 -5.66 -14.23 -11.48
C ALA A 116 -4.18 -14.35 -11.88
N ALA A 117 -3.35 -13.38 -11.50
CA ALA A 117 -1.92 -13.34 -11.77
C ALA A 117 -1.04 -13.61 -10.53
N ASN A 118 -1.64 -13.99 -9.39
CA ASN A 118 -0.96 -14.17 -8.10
C ASN A 118 -0.16 -12.92 -7.65
N VAL A 119 -0.75 -11.74 -7.86
CA VAL A 119 -0.24 -10.43 -7.46
C VAL A 119 -1.04 -9.93 -6.26
N LEU A 120 -0.38 -9.35 -5.26
CA LEU A 120 -1.07 -8.76 -4.09
C LEU A 120 -1.64 -7.39 -4.43
N LEU A 121 -2.82 -7.06 -3.91
CA LEU A 121 -3.43 -5.74 -4.03
C LEU A 121 -3.46 -5.01 -2.69
N LYS A 122 -2.82 -3.84 -2.63
CA LYS A 122 -2.96 -2.88 -1.54
C LYS A 122 -3.87 -1.74 -1.96
N VAL A 123 -4.73 -1.28 -1.07
CA VAL A 123 -5.65 -0.17 -1.35
C VAL A 123 -5.27 1.04 -0.52
N ILE A 124 -4.87 2.13 -1.18
CA ILE A 124 -4.61 3.43 -0.56
C ILE A 124 -5.94 4.15 -0.37
N ILE A 125 -6.37 4.38 0.87
CA ILE A 125 -7.65 5.05 1.16
C ILE A 125 -7.54 6.57 1.30
N GLU A 126 -6.32 7.10 1.29
CA GLU A 126 -5.99 8.53 1.41
C GLU A 126 -6.58 9.18 2.68
N THR A 127 -6.18 8.66 3.84
CA THR A 127 -6.72 9.05 5.15
C THR A 127 -6.66 10.55 5.44
N GLY A 128 -5.60 11.24 4.99
CA GLY A 128 -5.45 12.68 5.18
C GLY A 128 -6.43 13.54 4.38
N GLU A 129 -7.04 12.99 3.32
CA GLU A 129 -8.11 13.65 2.55
C GLU A 129 -9.50 13.23 3.06
N LEU A 130 -9.67 11.96 3.49
CA LEU A 130 -10.92 11.50 4.11
C LEU A 130 -11.21 12.26 5.41
N LYS A 131 -10.19 12.48 6.26
CA LYS A 131 -10.18 13.24 7.52
C LYS A 131 -11.10 12.71 8.63
N ASP A 132 -12.35 12.43 8.30
CA ASP A 132 -13.38 11.94 9.20
C ASP A 132 -13.15 10.45 9.54
N ALA A 133 -13.25 10.12 10.83
CA ALA A 133 -13.01 8.77 11.32
C ALA A 133 -14.01 7.75 10.79
N ALA A 134 -15.27 8.14 10.56
CA ALA A 134 -16.29 7.26 10.00
C ALA A 134 -16.00 6.99 8.52
N LEU A 135 -15.53 7.98 7.76
CA LEU A 135 -15.08 7.79 6.38
C LEU A 135 -13.83 6.90 6.27
N ILE A 136 -12.83 7.07 7.15
CA ILE A 136 -11.63 6.22 7.20
C ILE A 136 -12.03 4.76 7.48
N ARG A 137 -12.90 4.54 8.48
CA ARG A 137 -13.44 3.22 8.79
C ARG A 137 -14.20 2.65 7.60
N LYS A 138 -15.10 3.44 6.99
CA LYS A 138 -15.91 3.01 5.85
C LYS A 138 -15.06 2.60 4.64
N ALA A 139 -14.09 3.43 4.25
CA ALA A 139 -13.18 3.12 3.14
C ALA A 139 -12.38 1.83 3.40
N SER A 140 -11.94 1.63 4.65
CA SER A 140 -11.24 0.40 5.06
C SER A 140 -12.14 -0.82 4.93
N GLU A 141 -13.38 -0.75 5.45
CA GLU A 141 -14.35 -1.84 5.37
C GLU A 141 -14.73 -2.19 3.92
N ILE A 142 -14.98 -1.19 3.08
CA ILE A 142 -15.29 -1.39 1.65
C ILE A 142 -14.13 -2.09 0.97
N SER A 143 -12.90 -1.60 1.17
CA SER A 143 -11.69 -2.16 0.56
C SER A 143 -11.46 -3.62 0.96
N ILE A 144 -11.63 -3.95 2.24
CA ILE A 144 -11.50 -5.31 2.76
C ILE A 144 -12.58 -6.22 2.15
N LYS A 145 -13.84 -5.78 2.13
CA LYS A 145 -14.95 -6.56 1.54
C LYS A 145 -14.76 -6.81 0.05
N ALA A 146 -14.16 -5.87 -0.66
CA ALA A 146 -13.82 -5.99 -2.08
C ALA A 146 -12.58 -6.88 -2.33
N GLY A 147 -11.84 -7.24 -1.28
CA GLY A 147 -10.77 -8.25 -1.31
C GLY A 147 -9.34 -7.70 -1.23
N ALA A 148 -9.13 -6.49 -0.72
CA ALA A 148 -7.79 -5.95 -0.49
C ALA A 148 -6.91 -6.89 0.34
N ASP A 149 -5.66 -7.11 -0.05
CA ASP A 149 -4.66 -7.85 0.75
C ASP A 149 -4.01 -6.93 1.79
N PHE A 150 -3.97 -5.63 1.52
CA PHE A 150 -3.57 -4.60 2.47
C PHE A 150 -4.46 -3.37 2.35
N ILE A 151 -4.70 -2.71 3.48
CA ILE A 151 -5.15 -1.31 3.47
C ILE A 151 -3.98 -0.39 3.83
N LYS A 152 -3.81 0.66 3.03
CA LYS A 152 -2.68 1.61 3.08
C LYS A 152 -3.20 3.01 3.36
N THR A 153 -2.51 3.74 4.24
CA THR A 153 -2.98 5.05 4.69
C THR A 153 -3.04 6.05 3.54
N SER A 154 -1.92 6.26 2.83
CA SER A 154 -1.76 7.44 1.99
C SER A 154 -0.84 7.24 0.79
N THR A 155 -0.95 8.15 -0.18
CA THR A 155 -0.12 8.19 -1.39
C THR A 155 1.26 8.78 -1.15
N GLY A 156 1.44 9.59 -0.10
CA GLY A 156 2.63 10.43 0.08
C GLY A 156 2.59 11.74 -0.72
N LYS A 157 1.46 12.04 -1.40
CA LYS A 157 1.33 13.19 -2.32
C LYS A 157 0.36 14.28 -1.83
N VAL A 158 -0.25 14.08 -0.67
CA VAL A 158 -1.15 15.03 -0.01
C VAL A 158 -0.50 15.63 1.25
N PRO A 159 -0.98 16.77 1.79
CA PRO A 159 -0.34 17.43 2.93
C PRO A 159 -0.28 16.59 4.22
N VAL A 160 -1.34 15.83 4.50
CA VAL A 160 -1.43 14.92 5.66
C VAL A 160 -1.41 13.49 5.14
N ASN A 161 -0.52 12.66 5.66
CA ASN A 161 -0.38 11.25 5.24
C ASN A 161 -0.66 10.31 6.42
N ALA A 162 0.24 9.37 6.72
CA ALA A 162 0.08 8.50 7.88
C ALA A 162 0.08 9.32 9.18
N THR A 163 -0.92 9.05 10.02
CA THR A 163 -0.98 9.49 11.42
C THR A 163 -1.30 8.28 12.30
N LEU A 164 -0.88 8.30 13.57
CA LEU A 164 -1.21 7.23 14.52
C LEU A 164 -2.72 7.06 14.70
N GLU A 165 -3.48 8.17 14.66
CA GLU A 165 -4.94 8.15 14.74
C GLU A 165 -5.56 7.40 13.56
N SER A 166 -5.15 7.72 12.33
CA SER A 166 -5.62 7.03 11.12
C SER A 166 -5.23 5.55 11.15
N ALA A 167 -4.00 5.25 11.58
CA ALA A 167 -3.52 3.89 11.71
C ALA A 167 -4.32 3.08 12.72
N GLU A 168 -4.67 3.66 13.87
CA GLU A 168 -5.47 3.01 14.90
C GLU A 168 -6.85 2.63 14.36
N ILE A 169 -7.54 3.56 13.68
CA ILE A 169 -8.84 3.30 13.07
C ILE A 169 -8.75 2.14 12.08
N MET A 170 -7.78 2.19 11.15
CA MET A 170 -7.62 1.16 10.12
C MET A 170 -7.30 -0.22 10.71
N MET A 171 -6.40 -0.29 11.69
CA MET A 171 -6.08 -1.56 12.37
C MET A 171 -7.26 -2.08 13.18
N GLN A 172 -8.04 -1.20 13.80
CA GLN A 172 -9.28 -1.60 14.48
C GLN A 172 -10.27 -2.21 13.48
N VAL A 173 -10.41 -1.67 12.27
CA VAL A 173 -11.27 -2.31 11.24
C VAL A 173 -10.78 -3.71 10.89
N ILE A 174 -9.48 -3.90 10.68
CA ILE A 174 -8.90 -5.23 10.39
C ILE A 174 -9.25 -6.23 11.50
N ARG A 175 -9.08 -5.83 12.77
CA ARG A 175 -9.43 -6.64 13.94
C ARG A 175 -10.94 -6.89 14.03
N ASP A 176 -11.75 -5.83 13.94
CA ASP A 176 -13.21 -5.90 14.11
C ASP A 176 -13.86 -6.80 13.04
N MET A 177 -13.26 -6.87 11.84
CA MET A 177 -13.67 -7.77 10.76
C MET A 177 -13.08 -9.19 10.87
N GLY A 178 -12.16 -9.45 11.81
CA GLY A 178 -11.53 -10.76 12.01
C GLY A 178 -10.66 -11.22 10.85
N VAL A 179 -10.01 -10.27 10.15
CA VAL A 179 -9.23 -10.53 8.93
C VAL A 179 -7.72 -10.34 9.13
N GLU A 180 -7.22 -10.41 10.36
CA GLU A 180 -5.81 -10.10 10.69
C GLU A 180 -4.82 -11.09 10.05
N LYS A 181 -5.30 -12.28 9.67
CA LYS A 181 -4.52 -13.31 8.97
C LYS A 181 -4.44 -13.12 7.45
N THR A 182 -5.33 -12.31 6.88
CA THR A 182 -5.49 -12.18 5.42
C THR A 182 -5.34 -10.75 4.93
N VAL A 183 -5.46 -9.76 5.80
CA VAL A 183 -5.32 -8.34 5.47
C VAL A 183 -4.22 -7.71 6.31
N GLY A 184 -3.23 -7.12 5.65
CA GLY A 184 -2.18 -6.33 6.29
C GLY A 184 -2.50 -4.84 6.37
N PHE A 185 -1.68 -4.13 7.15
CA PHE A 185 -1.74 -2.68 7.32
C PHE A 185 -0.43 -2.03 6.85
N LYS A 186 -0.52 -0.93 6.11
CA LYS A 186 0.65 -0.19 5.62
C LYS A 186 0.53 1.31 5.91
N PRO A 187 1.27 1.86 6.89
CA PRO A 187 1.42 3.30 7.01
C PRO A 187 2.35 3.80 5.90
N ALA A 188 1.97 4.87 5.21
CA ALA A 188 2.76 5.45 4.13
C ALA A 188 2.68 6.98 4.13
N GLY A 189 3.83 7.60 3.84
CA GLY A 189 4.01 9.05 3.85
C GLY A 189 4.17 9.62 5.27
N GLY A 190 5.28 10.32 5.52
CA GLY A 190 5.50 11.03 6.77
C GLY A 190 6.29 10.28 7.86
N VAL A 191 6.55 8.97 7.70
CA VAL A 191 7.40 8.18 8.62
C VAL A 191 8.86 8.24 8.17
N ARG A 192 9.71 8.89 8.96
CA ARG A 192 11.10 9.24 8.63
C ARG A 192 12.12 8.70 9.64
N THR A 193 11.75 8.49 10.90
CA THR A 193 12.71 8.11 11.96
C THR A 193 12.34 6.81 12.66
N ALA A 194 13.36 6.11 13.21
CA ALA A 194 13.21 4.79 13.83
C ALA A 194 12.18 4.79 14.95
N GLU A 195 12.16 5.91 15.66
CA GLU A 195 11.24 6.24 16.73
C GLU A 195 9.80 6.32 16.20
N GLU A 196 9.56 7.08 15.13
CA GLU A 196 8.24 7.15 14.48
C GLU A 196 7.80 5.76 14.01
N ALA A 197 8.72 4.98 13.45
CA ALA A 197 8.40 3.62 13.00
C ALA A 197 8.01 2.68 14.15
N ALA A 198 8.70 2.81 15.29
CA ALA A 198 8.43 2.02 16.49
C ALA A 198 7.03 2.31 17.07
N GLU A 199 6.52 3.54 16.94
CA GLU A 199 5.18 3.91 17.40
C GLU A 199 4.08 3.13 16.66
N TYR A 200 4.18 3.01 15.32
CA TYR A 200 3.22 2.22 14.53
C TYR A 200 3.33 0.72 14.83
N LEU A 201 4.54 0.20 15.05
CA LEU A 201 4.74 -1.20 15.46
C LEU A 201 4.14 -1.48 16.85
N ALA A 202 4.33 -0.57 17.80
CA ALA A 202 3.73 -0.67 19.13
C ALA A 202 2.19 -0.61 19.05
N LEU A 203 1.64 0.27 18.20
CA LEU A 203 0.20 0.34 17.95
C LEU A 203 -0.36 -0.98 17.39
N ALA A 204 0.30 -1.54 16.38
CA ALA A 204 -0.05 -2.84 15.81
C ALA A 204 0.01 -3.97 16.86
N GLY A 205 1.07 -3.99 17.66
CA GLY A 205 1.26 -4.93 18.75
C GLY A 205 0.26 -4.76 19.90
N ARG A 206 -0.55 -3.69 19.93
CA ARG A 206 -1.67 -3.54 20.86
C ARG A 206 -3.00 -3.97 20.23
N ILE A 207 -3.23 -3.67 18.96
CA ILE A 207 -4.54 -3.84 18.30
C ILE A 207 -4.70 -5.20 17.65
N LEU A 208 -3.68 -5.68 16.94
CA LEU A 208 -3.75 -6.88 16.07
C LEU A 208 -3.34 -8.17 16.81
N VAL A 209 -3.37 -8.18 18.14
CA VAL A 209 -2.90 -9.31 18.94
C VAL A 209 -3.93 -10.43 18.94
N THR A 210 -3.67 -11.52 18.21
CA THR A 210 -4.04 -12.86 18.69
C THR A 210 -3.04 -13.93 18.24
N ILE A 211 -2.37 -14.52 19.26
CA ILE A 211 -1.76 -15.86 19.37
C ILE A 211 -1.01 -16.38 18.13
N GLY A 212 0.32 -16.28 18.19
CA GLY A 212 1.26 -17.07 17.39
C GLY A 212 1.81 -16.37 16.16
N GLN A 213 3.00 -15.78 16.30
CA GLN A 213 4.05 -15.51 15.29
C GLN A 213 3.71 -14.94 13.89
N ILE A 214 2.45 -14.69 13.51
CA ILE A 214 2.06 -14.30 12.15
C ILE A 214 1.76 -12.79 12.06
N ALA A 215 1.28 -12.15 13.13
CA ALA A 215 0.90 -10.73 13.13
C ALA A 215 2.08 -9.76 12.94
N ALA A 216 3.31 -10.17 13.27
CA ALA A 216 4.51 -9.34 13.12
C ALA A 216 4.93 -9.14 11.65
N THR A 217 4.39 -9.93 10.71
CA THR A 217 4.71 -9.81 9.29
C THR A 217 3.80 -8.83 8.54
N SER A 218 2.68 -8.42 9.13
CA SER A 218 1.60 -7.69 8.44
C SER A 218 1.66 -6.17 8.60
N VAL A 219 2.58 -5.66 9.42
CA VAL A 219 2.79 -4.22 9.63
C VAL A 219 4.22 -3.86 9.23
N LEU A 220 4.36 -3.46 7.97
CA LEU A 220 5.64 -3.05 7.39
C LEU A 220 5.81 -1.55 7.64
N VAL A 221 6.54 -1.16 8.69
CA VAL A 221 6.83 0.25 8.98
C VAL A 221 8.21 0.63 8.43
N LEU A 222 8.31 1.81 7.81
CA LEU A 222 9.45 2.26 7.02
C LEU A 222 10.39 3.18 7.82
N LEU A 223 11.68 3.10 7.49
CA LEU A 223 12.69 4.15 7.67
C LEU A 223 13.41 4.36 6.35
N ALA A 224 13.36 5.56 5.81
CA ALA A 224 14.24 5.97 4.73
C ALA A 224 15.06 7.17 5.23
N TYR A 225 16.38 6.97 5.33
CA TYR A 225 17.39 8.03 5.41
C TYR A 225 17.68 8.57 4.02
#